data_AF-A0A9E6CUG8-F1
#
_entry.id   AF-A0A9E6CUG8-F1
#
_cell.length_a   1.000
_cell.length_b   1.000
_cell.length_c   1.000
_cell.angle_alpha   90.00
_cell.angle_beta   90.00
_cell.angle_gamma   90.00
#
_symmetry.space_group_name_H-M   'P 1'
#
loop_
_entity.id
_entity.type
_entity.pdbx_description
1 polymer ?
#
loop_
_entity_poly.entity_id
_entity_poly.type
_entity_poly.pdbx_seq_one_letter_code
_entity_poly.pdbx_strand_id
1 'polypeptide(L)' 'VDVSGLVMTKLDGTAKGGVVISLAEKFGLPFHAVGVGEAVEDLHPFDPREFADNLMGLG' A
#
# COMPACT_ATOMS: atom_id res chain seq x y z
N VAL A 1 5.98 -5.11 21.75
CA VAL A 1 4.77 -5.35 20.94
C VAL A 1 5.26 -5.83 19.59
N ASP A 2 4.85 -7.03 19.15
CA ASP A 2 5.25 -7.56 17.85
C ASP A 2 4.25 -7.08 16.78
N VAL A 3 4.76 -6.54 15.68
CA VAL A 3 3.96 -6.10 14.54
C VAL A 3 3.86 -7.25 13.56
N SER A 4 2.63 -7.67 13.22
CA SER A 4 2.37 -8.80 12.33
C SER A 4 2.13 -8.41 10.88
N GLY A 5 1.89 -7.13 10.61
CA GLY A 5 1.47 -6.64 9.30
C GLY A 5 1.33 -5.13 9.26
N LEU A 6 1.13 -4.61 8.06
CA LEU A 6 1.08 -3.18 7.76
C LEU A 6 -0.24 -2.81 7.09
N VAL A 7 -0.72 -1.60 7.38
CA VAL A 7 -1.79 -0.93 6.62
C VAL A 7 -1.21 0.39 6.14
N MET A 8 -1.38 0.67 4.86
CA MET A 8 -0.94 1.92 4.25
C MET A 8 -2.15 2.85 4.07
N THR A 9 -1.99 4.16 4.25
CA THR A 9 -3.06 5.15 4.03
C THR A 9 -2.51 6.37 3.30
N LYS A 10 -3.38 7.19 2.71
CA LYS A 10 -3.04 8.40 1.95
C LYS A 10 -2.19 8.11 0.70
N LEU A 11 -2.53 7.06 -0.05
CA LEU A 11 -1.88 6.75 -1.34
C LEU A 11 -2.45 7.55 -2.53
N ASP A 12 -3.43 8.40 -2.31
CA ASP A 12 -4.00 9.36 -3.27
C ASP A 12 -3.06 10.53 -3.63
N GLY A 13 -2.00 10.74 -2.84
CA GLY A 13 -1.02 11.79 -3.08
C GLY A 13 0.11 11.42 -4.06
N THR A 14 1.11 12.30 -4.16
CA THR A 14 2.35 12.11 -4.94
C THR A 14 3.29 11.02 -4.40
N ALA A 15 2.84 10.22 -3.43
CA ALA A 15 3.53 9.05 -2.91
C ALA A 15 3.47 7.90 -3.92
N LYS A 16 4.07 8.11 -5.10
CA LYS A 16 4.31 7.07 -6.09
C LYS A 16 5.03 5.92 -5.37
N GLY A 17 4.58 4.68 -5.57
CA GLY A 17 4.76 3.48 -4.75
C GLY A 17 6.13 3.12 -4.14
N GLY A 18 7.19 3.91 -4.34
CA GLY A 18 8.51 3.75 -3.74
C GLY A 18 8.49 3.62 -2.21
N VAL A 19 7.61 4.34 -1.49
CA VAL A 19 7.53 4.18 -0.02
C VAL A 19 7.04 2.79 0.38
N VAL A 20 6.07 2.23 -0.36
CA VAL A 20 5.55 0.87 -0.11
C VAL A 20 6.65 -0.15 -0.35
N ILE A 21 7.42 0.01 -1.43
CA ILE A 21 8.55 -0.87 -1.76
C ILE A 21 9.62 -0.81 -0.66
N SER A 22 10.04 0.40 -0.24
CA SER A 22 11.06 0.55 0.81
C SER A 22 10.60 -0.03 2.16
N LEU A 23 9.32 0.08 2.49
CA LEU A 23 8.77 -0.51 3.71
C LEU A 23 8.66 -2.03 3.59
N ALA A 24 8.27 -2.56 2.43
CA ALA A 24 8.25 -4.00 2.17
C ALA A 24 9.65 -4.61 2.32
N GLU A 25 10.69 -3.99 1.75
CA GLU A 25 12.09 -4.43 1.91
C GLU A 25 12.56 -4.34 3.37
N LYS A 26 12.24 -3.23 4.04
CA LYS A 26 12.71 -2.99 5.41
C LYS A 26 12.09 -3.94 6.43
N PHE A 27 10.79 -4.22 6.31
CA PHE A 27 10.03 -4.92 7.35
C PHE A 27 9.75 -6.38 7.00
N GLY A 28 9.64 -6.74 5.72
CA GLY A 28 9.29 -8.11 5.31
C GLY A 28 7.93 -8.59 5.84
N LEU A 29 7.06 -7.65 6.24
CA LEU A 29 5.74 -7.93 6.80
C LEU A 29 4.65 -7.80 5.72
N PRO A 30 3.55 -8.58 5.82
CA PRO A 30 2.44 -8.47 4.88
C PRO A 30 1.74 -7.11 5.00
N PHE A 31 1.43 -6.52 3.84
CA PHE A 31 0.45 -5.43 3.75
C PHE A 31 -0.95 -6.02 3.65
N HIS A 32 -1.87 -5.54 4.48
CA HIS A 32 -3.25 -6.04 4.51
C HIS A 32 -4.23 -5.11 3.79
N ALA A 33 -4.03 -3.81 3.91
CA ALA A 33 -4.96 -2.82 3.37
C ALA A 33 -4.24 -1.53 2.94
N VAL A 34 -4.90 -0.80 2.05
CA VAL A 34 -4.48 0.47 1.48
C VAL A 34 -5.63 1.48 1.51
N GLY A 35 -5.36 2.66 2.05
CA GLY A 35 -6.25 3.81 2.02
C GLY A 35 -5.87 4.76 0.88
N VAL A 36 -6.78 4.98 -0.06
CA VAL A 36 -6.62 5.86 -1.23
C VAL A 36 -7.41 7.16 -1.11
N GLY A 37 -7.66 7.60 0.12
CA GLY A 37 -8.39 8.82 0.41
C GLY A 37 -8.62 8.96 1.92
N GLU A 38 -9.54 9.85 2.29
CA GLU A 38 -9.83 10.20 3.68
C GLU A 38 -11.15 9.57 4.19
N ALA A 39 -11.98 9.02 3.31
CA ALA A 39 -13.24 8.40 3.66
C ALA A 39 -13.04 6.93 4.09
N VAL A 40 -14.00 6.38 4.83
CA VAL A 40 -13.94 4.97 5.28
C VAL A 40 -14.00 4.01 4.09
N GLU A 41 -14.72 4.43 3.06
CA GLU A 41 -14.92 3.72 1.80
C GLU A 41 -13.64 3.64 0.96
N ASP A 42 -12.66 4.50 1.22
CA ASP A 42 -11.38 4.55 0.51
C ASP A 42 -10.36 3.51 1.04
N LEU A 43 -10.74 2.72 2.04
CA LEU A 43 -9.91 1.64 2.58
C LEU A 43 -10.21 0.33 1.85
N HIS A 44 -9.23 -0.15 1.09
CA HIS A 44 -9.32 -1.37 0.29
C HIS A 44 -8.34 -2.45 0.78
N PRO A 45 -8.63 -3.74 0.57
CA PRO A 45 -7.63 -4.79 0.70
C PRO A 45 -6.42 -4.51 -0.20
N PHE A 46 -5.22 -4.81 0.27
CA PHE A 46 -4.01 -4.64 -0.54
C PHE A 46 -3.84 -5.82 -1.51
N ASP A 47 -3.88 -5.56 -2.82
CA ASP A 47 -3.49 -6.50 -3.86
C ASP A 47 -2.10 -6.14 -4.42
N PRO A 48 -1.05 -6.96 -4.20
CA PRO A 48 0.28 -6.69 -4.70
C PRO A 48 0.39 -6.62 -6.24
N ARG A 49 -0.46 -7.35 -6.96
CA ARG A 49 -0.46 -7.36 -8.43
C ARG A 49 -1.08 -6.08 -8.96
N GLU A 50 -2.26 -5.72 -8.47
CA GLU A 50 -2.91 -4.46 -8.83
C GLU A 50 -2.01 -3.25 -8.50
N PHE A 51 -1.34 -3.28 -7.35
CA PHE A 51 -0.37 -2.26 -6.98
C PHE A 51 0.81 -2.18 -7.97
N ALA A 52 1.38 -3.34 -8.35
CA ALA A 52 2.49 -3.39 -9.30
C ALA A 52 2.06 -2.93 -10.71
N ASP A 53 0.88 -3.34 -11.17
CA ASP A 53 0.34 -2.95 -12.48
C ASP A 53 0.11 -1.43 -12.53
N ASN A 54 -0.51 -0.86 -11.50
CA ASN A 54 -0.71 0.59 -11.38
C ASN A 54 0.63 1.35 -11.30
N LEU A 55 1.62 0.82 -10.58
CA LEU A 55 2.95 1.43 -10.51
C LEU A 55 3.68 1.43 -11.87
N MET A 56 3.47 0.39 -12.67
CA MET A 56 4.06 0.22 -14.00
C MET A 56 3.24 0.90 -15.11
N GLY A 57 2.07 1.46 -14.79
CA GLY A 57 1.17 2.09 -15.76
C GLY A 57 0.46 1.09 -16.68
N LEU A 58 0.18 -0.11 -16.18
CA LEU A 58 -0.48 -1.21 -16.89
C LEU A 58 -1.97 -1.35 -16.54
N GLY A 59 -2.44 -0.60 -15.54
CA GLY A 59 -3.84 -0.52 -15.09
C GLY A 59 -4.65 0.55 -15.82
#